data_AF-A0A2S9E6T1-F1
#
_entry.id   AF-A0A2S9E6T1-F1
#
_cell.length_a   1.000
_cell.length_b   1.000
_cell.length_c   1.000
_cell.angle_alpha   90.00
_cell.angle_beta   90.00
_cell.angle_gamma   90.00
#
_symmetry.space_group_name_H-M   'P 1'
#
loop_
_entity.id
_entity.type
_entity.pdbx_description
1 polymer ?
#
loop_
_entity_poly.entity_id
_entity_poly.type
_entity_poly.pdbx_seq_one_letter_code
_entity_poly.pdbx_strand_id
1 'polypeptide(L)'
;MGNSSARDARIANVRERQKMALKLRLGGATYEQIANAGIGYSHKGSVQKAVKKAIAEIPREEASEVLALELARLDEVLRAIWPQVLKADLWAVDRFINIQNRRAQYLGLNERIPEDNTSEVKAALLGFIEGAKAKADEIEAREAKEAETPTDTEE
;
A
#
# COMPACT_ATOMS: atom_id res chain seq x y z
N MET A 1 -28.41 -21.59 -6.96
CA MET A 1 -27.10 -21.83 -7.62
C MET A 1 -26.77 -20.85 -8.76
N GLY A 2 -27.50 -19.75 -9.00
CA GLY A 2 -27.35 -18.95 -10.23
C GLY A 2 -26.40 -17.73 -10.23
N ASN A 3 -25.80 -17.33 -9.09
CA ASN A 3 -25.12 -16.02 -8.99
C ASN A 3 -23.57 -16.07 -8.94
N SER A 4 -22.96 -17.25 -8.80
CA SER A 4 -21.49 -17.40 -8.75
C SER A 4 -20.85 -17.24 -10.12
N SER A 5 -21.39 -17.93 -11.14
CA SER A 5 -20.80 -17.99 -12.48
C SER A 5 -20.61 -16.62 -13.15
N ALA A 6 -21.56 -15.69 -12.97
CA ALA A 6 -21.49 -14.35 -13.55
C ALA A 6 -20.44 -13.48 -12.84
N ARG A 7 -20.26 -13.67 -11.52
CA ARG A 7 -19.23 -13.00 -10.73
C ARG A 7 -17.84 -13.49 -11.14
N ASP A 8 -17.67 -14.79 -11.31
CA ASP A 8 -16.40 -15.41 -11.70
C ASP A 8 -15.97 -14.97 -13.11
N ALA A 9 -16.91 -14.93 -14.07
CA ALA A 9 -16.67 -14.41 -15.41
C ALA A 9 -16.26 -12.92 -15.40
N ARG A 10 -16.90 -12.11 -14.57
CA ARG A 10 -16.55 -10.69 -14.41
C ARG A 10 -15.14 -10.51 -13.82
N ILE A 11 -14.78 -11.33 -12.83
CA ILE A 11 -13.44 -11.31 -12.22
C ILE A 11 -12.37 -11.73 -13.24
N ALA A 12 -12.61 -12.80 -13.99
CA ALA A 12 -11.70 -13.26 -15.04
C ALA A 12 -11.46 -12.18 -16.10
N ASN A 13 -12.53 -11.51 -16.56
CA ASN A 13 -12.43 -10.44 -17.54
C ASN A 13 -11.69 -9.19 -17.01
N VAL A 14 -11.84 -8.87 -15.72
CA VAL A 14 -11.05 -7.81 -15.07
C VAL A 14 -9.57 -8.17 -15.02
N ARG A 15 -9.24 -9.42 -14.68
CA ARG A 15 -7.86 -9.90 -14.65
C ARG A 15 -7.20 -9.90 -16.03
N GLU A 16 -7.93 -10.28 -17.08
CA GLU A 16 -7.41 -10.18 -18.45
C GLU A 16 -7.07 -8.74 -18.84
N ARG A 17 -7.96 -7.79 -18.56
CA ARG A 17 -7.70 -6.37 -18.84
C ARG A 17 -6.49 -5.84 -18.08
N GLN A 18 -6.32 -6.27 -16.83
CA GLN A 18 -5.15 -5.95 -16.02
C GLN A 18 -3.85 -6.52 -16.61
N LYS A 19 -3.86 -7.79 -17.04
CA LYS A 19 -2.73 -8.43 -17.73
C LYS A 19 -2.38 -7.72 -19.04
N MET A 20 -3.38 -7.32 -19.83
CA MET A 20 -3.17 -6.57 -21.07
C MET A 20 -2.55 -5.19 -20.81
N ALA A 21 -3.07 -4.44 -19.83
CA ALA A 21 -2.51 -3.15 -19.43
C ALA A 21 -1.06 -3.27 -18.97
N LEU A 22 -0.75 -4.31 -18.19
CA LEU A 22 0.61 -4.62 -17.78
C LEU A 22 1.51 -4.95 -18.97
N LYS A 23 1.07 -5.81 -19.90
CA LYS A 23 1.85 -6.18 -21.09
C LYS A 23 2.20 -4.97 -21.94
N LEU A 24 1.24 -4.07 -22.17
CA LEU A 24 1.49 -2.82 -22.90
C LEU A 24 2.46 -1.91 -22.14
N ARG A 25 2.36 -1.86 -20.81
CA ARG A 25 3.29 -1.10 -19.98
C ARG A 25 4.71 -1.65 -20.05
N LEU A 26 4.87 -2.98 -20.02
CA LEU A 26 6.16 -3.66 -20.20
C LEU A 26 6.75 -3.41 -21.59
N GLY A 27 5.90 -3.28 -22.61
CA GLY A 27 6.28 -2.87 -23.97
C GLY A 27 6.64 -1.38 -24.11
N GLY A 28 6.66 -0.60 -23.03
CA GLY A 28 7.08 0.80 -23.03
C GLY A 28 5.95 1.83 -23.20
N ALA A 29 4.69 1.42 -23.37
CA ALA A 29 3.58 2.35 -23.52
C ALA A 29 3.36 3.22 -22.26
N THR A 30 2.97 4.48 -22.46
CA THR A 30 2.58 5.38 -21.37
C THR A 30 1.17 5.05 -20.87
N TYR A 31 0.83 5.45 -19.64
CA TYR A 31 -0.52 5.22 -19.10
C TYR A 31 -1.64 5.88 -19.90
N GLU A 32 -1.34 7.00 -20.58
CA GLU A 32 -2.28 7.67 -21.48
C GLU A 32 -2.48 6.87 -22.77
N GLN A 33 -1.39 6.37 -23.38
CA GLN A 33 -1.46 5.49 -24.55
C GLN A 33 -2.26 4.21 -24.26
N ILE A 34 -2.06 3.62 -23.07
CA ILE A 34 -2.77 2.41 -22.65
C ILE A 34 -4.26 2.69 -22.41
N ALA A 35 -4.61 3.85 -21.84
CA ALA A 35 -6.02 4.23 -21.68
C ALA A 35 -6.70 4.39 -23.04
N ASN A 36 -5.98 4.91 -24.03
CA ASN A 36 -6.48 5.10 -25.39
C ASN A 36 -6.45 3.83 -26.25
N ALA A 37 -5.86 2.73 -25.76
CA ALA A 37 -5.71 1.48 -26.51
C ALA A 37 -7.01 0.65 -26.63
N GLY A 38 -8.13 1.13 -26.08
CA GLY A 38 -9.43 0.46 -26.20
C GLY A 38 -9.62 -0.79 -25.33
N ILE A 39 -8.73 -1.04 -24.35
CA ILE A 39 -8.76 -2.24 -23.49
C ILE A 39 -9.72 -2.12 -22.29
N GLY A 40 -10.66 -1.17 -22.32
CA GLY A 40 -11.70 -1.02 -21.30
C GLY A 40 -11.31 -0.22 -20.05
N TYR A 41 -10.37 0.74 -20.19
CA TYR A 41 -10.04 1.74 -19.17
C TYR A 41 -10.39 3.14 -19.65
N SER A 42 -10.93 3.98 -18.76
CA SER A 42 -11.45 5.31 -19.14
C SER A 42 -10.40 6.42 -19.08
N HIS A 43 -9.35 6.26 -18.26
CA HIS A 43 -8.32 7.30 -18.06
C HIS A 43 -7.03 6.74 -17.45
N LYS A 44 -5.93 7.51 -17.54
CA LYS A 44 -4.58 7.11 -17.06
C LYS A 44 -4.54 6.62 -15.61
N GLY A 45 -5.27 7.26 -14.71
CA GLY A 45 -5.33 6.85 -13.29
C GLY A 45 -5.94 5.46 -13.08
N SER A 46 -6.92 5.07 -13.90
CA SER A 46 -7.53 3.72 -13.84
C SER A 46 -6.56 2.65 -14.34
N VAL A 47 -5.79 2.98 -15.39
CA VAL A 47 -4.70 2.13 -15.90
C VAL A 47 -3.61 1.96 -14.85
N GLN A 48 -3.18 3.04 -14.20
CA GLN A 48 -2.15 2.96 -13.17
C GLN A 48 -2.55 2.03 -12.02
N LYS A 49 -3.80 2.10 -11.55
CA LYS A 49 -4.34 1.20 -10.53
C LYS A 49 -4.40 -0.25 -11.02
N ALA A 50 -4.84 -0.46 -12.26
CA ALA A 50 -4.92 -1.79 -12.86
C ALA A 50 -3.55 -2.44 -13.01
N VAL A 51 -2.55 -1.70 -13.48
CA VAL A 51 -1.17 -2.16 -13.61
C VAL A 51 -0.59 -2.50 -12.24
N LYS A 52 -0.78 -1.63 -11.22
CA LYS A 52 -0.35 -1.93 -9.84
C LYS A 52 -0.97 -3.22 -9.31
N LYS A 53 -2.27 -3.43 -9.55
CA LYS A 53 -2.97 -4.64 -9.12
C LYS A 53 -2.49 -5.89 -9.87
N ALA A 54 -2.25 -5.77 -11.18
CA ALA A 54 -1.67 -6.84 -11.99
C ALA A 54 -0.31 -7.25 -11.44
N ILE A 55 0.56 -6.28 -11.10
CA ILE A 55 1.89 -6.51 -10.53
C ILE A 55 1.79 -7.19 -9.16
N ALA A 56 0.86 -6.75 -8.31
CA ALA A 56 0.66 -7.37 -6.99
C ALA A 56 0.15 -8.83 -7.06
N GLU A 57 -0.51 -9.20 -8.16
CA GLU A 57 -0.98 -10.56 -8.42
C GLU A 57 0.07 -11.46 -9.11
N ILE A 58 1.22 -10.92 -9.51
CA ILE A 58 2.35 -11.70 -10.06
C ILE A 58 3.06 -12.45 -8.92
N PRO A 59 3.37 -13.74 -9.10
CA PRO A 59 4.19 -14.48 -8.15
C PRO A 59 5.54 -13.76 -7.93
N ARG A 60 5.96 -13.59 -6.67
CA ARG A 60 7.12 -12.74 -6.28
C ARG A 60 8.41 -12.96 -7.08
N GLU A 61 8.65 -14.15 -7.63
CA GLU A 61 9.83 -14.47 -8.44
C GLU A 61 9.85 -13.73 -9.79
N GLU A 62 8.72 -13.62 -10.50
CA GLU A 62 8.67 -12.86 -11.76
C GLU A 62 8.80 -11.34 -11.53
N ALA A 63 8.37 -10.86 -10.36
CA ALA A 63 8.45 -9.45 -9.98
C ALA A 63 9.89 -9.00 -9.65
N SER A 64 10.72 -9.89 -9.09
CA SER A 64 12.12 -9.57 -8.76
C SER A 64 13.00 -9.50 -10.01
N GLU A 65 12.78 -10.35 -11.02
CA GLU A 65 13.50 -10.30 -12.30
C GLU A 65 13.23 -8.99 -13.06
N VAL A 66 11.96 -8.57 -13.12
CA VAL A 66 11.57 -7.30 -13.74
C VAL A 66 12.16 -6.11 -12.97
N LEU A 67 12.13 -6.15 -11.63
CA LEU A 67 12.76 -5.13 -10.79
C LEU A 67 14.26 -5.03 -11.07
N ALA A 68 14.97 -6.16 -11.14
CA ALA A 68 16.40 -6.21 -11.42
C ALA A 68 16.73 -5.61 -12.80
N LEU A 69 15.94 -5.94 -13.82
CA LEU A 69 16.09 -5.40 -15.17
C LEU A 69 15.90 -3.88 -15.20
N GLU A 70 14.86 -3.35 -14.54
CA GLU A 70 14.60 -1.92 -14.48
C GLU A 70 15.70 -1.16 -13.73
N LEU A 71 16.24 -1.73 -12.64
CA LEU A 71 17.37 -1.14 -11.93
C LEU A 71 18.63 -1.11 -12.81
N ALA A 72 18.91 -2.18 -13.56
CA ALA A 72 20.02 -2.23 -14.50
C ALA A 72 19.91 -1.17 -15.61
N ARG A 73 18.72 -0.95 -16.17
CA ARG A 73 18.46 0.12 -17.15
C ARG A 73 18.71 1.51 -16.56
N LEU A 74 18.27 1.74 -15.33
CA LEU A 74 18.53 3.01 -14.64
C LEU A 74 20.03 3.22 -14.41
N ASP A 75 20.79 2.16 -14.10
CA ASP A 75 22.24 2.24 -13.95
C ASP A 75 22.96 2.51 -15.29
N GLU A 76 22.46 1.97 -16.41
CA GLU A 76 22.96 2.30 -17.75
C GLU A 76 22.77 3.78 -18.09
N VAL A 77 21.55 4.31 -17.89
CA VAL A 77 21.26 5.72 -18.15
C VAL A 77 22.08 6.62 -17.24
N LEU A 78 22.23 6.25 -15.96
CA LEU A 78 23.08 6.98 -15.02
C LEU A 78 24.53 7.04 -15.52
N ARG A 79 25.11 5.90 -15.93
CA ARG A 79 26.47 5.86 -16.49
C ARG A 79 26.61 6.79 -17.70
N ALA A 80 25.61 6.87 -18.57
CA ALA A 80 25.64 7.72 -19.75
C ALA A 80 25.68 9.22 -19.40
N ILE A 81 24.94 9.66 -18.37
CA ILE A 81 24.90 11.07 -17.97
C ILE A 81 25.98 11.46 -16.95
N TRP A 82 26.59 10.48 -16.28
CA TRP A 82 27.52 10.71 -15.16
C TRP A 82 28.65 11.70 -15.46
N PRO A 83 29.32 11.65 -16.63
CA PRO A 83 30.36 12.62 -16.95
C PRO A 83 29.87 14.08 -17.00
N GLN A 84 28.60 14.31 -17.35
CA GLN A 84 27.99 15.65 -17.40
C GLN A 84 27.62 16.11 -15.99
N VAL A 85 27.11 15.20 -15.15
CA VAL A 85 26.82 15.46 -13.73
C VAL A 85 28.10 15.90 -13.00
N LEU A 86 29.22 15.20 -13.22
CA LEU A 86 30.51 15.54 -12.61
C LEU A 86 31.05 16.92 -13.04
N LYS A 87 30.61 17.44 -14.19
CA LYS A 87 30.96 18.77 -14.67
C LYS A 87 30.03 19.86 -14.13
N ALA A 88 29.15 19.54 -13.19
CA ALA A 88 28.13 20.42 -12.66
C ALA A 88 27.18 21.00 -13.73
N ASP A 89 26.92 20.25 -14.80
CA ASP A 89 25.84 20.58 -15.72
C ASP A 89 24.50 20.43 -14.97
N LEU A 90 23.85 21.56 -14.68
CA LEU A 90 22.61 21.60 -13.91
C LEU A 90 21.49 20.77 -14.56
N TRP A 91 21.46 20.71 -15.90
CA TRP A 91 20.48 19.89 -16.60
C TRP A 91 20.72 18.41 -16.36
N ALA A 92 21.98 17.96 -16.37
CA ALA A 92 22.34 16.58 -16.06
C ALA A 92 22.08 16.23 -14.58
N VAL A 93 22.34 17.17 -13.66
CA VAL A 93 22.07 17.00 -12.22
C VAL A 93 20.57 16.79 -11.97
N ASP A 94 19.70 17.57 -12.62
CA ASP A 94 18.25 17.36 -12.53
C ASP A 94 17.82 15.97 -13.02
N ARG A 95 18.42 15.47 -14.11
CA ARG A 95 18.15 14.12 -14.61
C ARG A 95 18.65 13.05 -13.64
N PHE A 96 19.82 13.25 -13.04
CA PHE A 96 20.36 12.38 -12.01
C PHE A 96 19.39 12.23 -10.83
N ILE A 97 18.92 13.35 -10.27
CA ILE A 97 17.95 13.34 -9.15
C ILE A 97 16.69 12.56 -9.53
N ASN A 98 16.18 12.75 -10.75
CA ASN A 98 15.01 12.02 -11.24
C ASN A 98 15.25 10.50 -11.38
N ILE A 99 16.43 10.08 -11.83
CA ILE A 99 16.83 8.66 -11.89
C ILE A 99 16.86 8.08 -10.48
N GLN A 100 17.49 8.78 -9.53
CA GLN A 100 17.56 8.32 -8.14
C GLN A 100 16.18 8.24 -7.48
N ASN A 101 15.30 9.20 -7.77
CA ASN A 101 13.92 9.17 -7.31
C ASN A 101 13.17 7.94 -7.83
N ARG A 102 13.39 7.55 -9.09
CA ARG A 102 12.80 6.32 -9.64
C ARG A 102 13.35 5.07 -8.97
N ARG A 103 14.67 4.99 -8.73
CA ARG A 103 15.28 3.88 -7.98
C ARG A 103 14.69 3.75 -6.58
N ALA A 104 14.57 4.86 -5.86
CA ALA A 104 13.97 4.89 -4.53
C ALA A 104 12.51 4.43 -4.52
N GLN A 105 11.73 4.73 -5.57
CA GLN A 105 10.37 4.23 -5.72
C GLN A 105 10.33 2.71 -5.95
N TYR A 106 11.22 2.17 -6.78
CA TYR A 106 11.29 0.73 -7.04
C TYR A 106 11.75 -0.09 -5.83
N LEU A 107 12.63 0.49 -5.01
CA LEU A 107 13.14 -0.13 -3.79
C LEU A 107 12.28 0.14 -2.55
N GLY A 108 11.20 0.92 -2.68
CA GLY A 108 10.34 1.28 -1.54
C GLY A 108 10.99 2.25 -0.53
N LEU A 109 12.13 2.87 -0.86
CA LEU A 109 12.85 3.77 0.05
C LEU A 109 12.11 5.09 0.33
N ASN A 110 11.12 5.44 -0.51
CA ASN A 110 10.27 6.61 -0.32
C ASN A 110 9.03 6.31 0.54
N GLU A 111 8.77 5.04 0.86
CA GLU A 111 7.69 4.69 1.78
C GLU A 111 8.17 4.96 3.20
N ARG A 112 7.41 5.79 3.94
CA ARG A 112 7.62 5.90 5.38
C ARG A 112 7.39 4.52 5.97
N ILE A 113 8.44 3.86 6.43
CA ILE A 113 8.33 2.70 7.29
C ILE A 113 7.57 3.19 8.52
N PRO A 114 6.30 2.80 8.76
CA PRO A 114 5.68 3.08 10.03
C PRO A 114 6.55 2.39 11.07
N GLU A 115 7.03 3.12 12.07
CA GLU A 115 7.57 2.46 13.25
C GLU A 115 6.49 1.46 13.72
N ASP A 116 6.89 0.21 13.95
CA ASP A 116 5.97 -0.87 14.29
C ASP A 116 5.48 -0.68 15.73
N ASN A 117 4.66 0.35 15.94
CA ASN A 117 4.11 0.75 17.23
C ASN A 117 2.90 -0.13 17.58
N THR A 118 2.69 -1.23 16.85
CA THR A 118 1.61 -2.19 17.07
C THR A 118 1.69 -2.78 18.48
N SER A 119 2.91 -2.99 19.01
CA SER A 119 3.15 -3.45 20.37
C SER A 119 2.77 -2.40 21.41
N GLU A 120 3.16 -1.15 21.19
CA GLU A 120 2.87 -0.01 22.08
C GLU A 120 1.37 0.30 22.12
N VAL A 121 0.70 0.32 20.96
CA VAL A 121 -0.74 0.53 20.85
C VAL A 121 -1.51 -0.60 21.51
N LYS A 122 -1.07 -1.87 21.32
CA LYS A 122 -1.71 -3.02 21.95
C LYS A 122 -1.54 -2.99 23.48
N ALA A 123 -0.38 -2.60 23.98
CA ALA A 123 -0.13 -2.43 25.41
C ALA A 123 -1.01 -1.32 26.01
N ALA A 124 -1.11 -0.18 25.35
CA ALA A 124 -1.99 0.92 25.77
C ALA A 124 -3.47 0.52 25.77
N LEU A 125 -3.92 -0.23 24.76
CA LEU A 125 -5.31 -0.69 24.66
C LEU A 125 -5.66 -1.70 25.76
N LEU A 126 -4.74 -2.63 26.07
CA LEU A 126 -4.89 -3.58 27.17
C LEU A 126 -4.97 -2.87 28.52
N GLY A 127 -4.07 -1.92 28.78
CA GLY A 127 -4.10 -1.14 30.01
C GLY A 127 -5.39 -0.31 30.17
N PHE A 128 -5.93 0.22 29.07
CA PHE A 128 -7.23 0.90 29.09
C PHE A 128 -8.39 -0.04 29.42
N ILE A 129 -8.41 -1.24 28.82
CA ILE A 129 -9.44 -2.26 29.09
C ILE A 129 -9.36 -2.74 30.55
N GLU A 130 -8.17 -2.97 31.07
CA GLU A 130 -7.95 -3.37 32.46
C GLU A 130 -8.40 -2.27 33.43
N GLY A 131 -8.05 -1.01 33.17
CA GLY A 131 -8.51 0.12 33.97
C GLY A 131 -10.03 0.32 33.92
N ALA A 132 -10.66 0.06 32.77
CA ALA A 132 -12.12 0.12 32.63
C ALA A 132 -12.82 -1.00 33.42
N LYS A 133 -12.27 -2.22 33.41
CA LYS A 133 -12.77 -3.34 34.23
C LYS A 133 -12.63 -3.04 35.71
N ALA A 134 -11.47 -2.58 36.16
CA ALA A 134 -11.25 -2.23 37.57
C ALA A 134 -12.24 -1.18 38.08
N LYS A 135 -12.57 -0.16 37.25
CA LYS A 135 -13.60 0.82 37.60
C LYS A 135 -15.01 0.25 37.62
N ALA A 136 -15.34 -0.68 36.72
CA ALA A 136 -16.64 -1.36 36.73
C ALA A 136 -16.79 -2.21 38.01
N ASP A 137 -15.74 -2.96 38.36
CA ASP A 137 -15.70 -3.78 39.58
C ASP A 137 -15.80 -2.91 40.85
N GLU A 138 -15.16 -1.72 40.87
CA GLU A 138 -15.30 -0.76 41.98
C GLU A 138 -16.72 -0.19 42.11
N ILE A 139 -17.41 0.07 40.99
CA ILE A 139 -18.79 0.56 40.99
C ILE A 139 -19.71 -0.52 41.52
N GLU A 140 -19.58 -1.75 41.03
CA GLU A 140 -20.38 -2.90 41.50
C GLU A 140 -20.14 -3.18 42.99
N ALA A 141 -18.88 -3.10 43.46
CA ALA A 141 -18.55 -3.27 44.87
C ALA A 141 -19.10 -2.15 45.77
N ARG A 142 -19.23 -0.93 45.24
CA ARG A 142 -19.84 0.20 45.97
C ARG A 142 -21.35 0.04 46.07
N GLU A 143 -22.01 -0.32 44.96
CA GLU A 143 -23.45 -0.59 44.92
C GLU A 143 -23.84 -1.76 45.83
N ALA A 144 -23.02 -2.81 45.89
CA ALA A 144 -23.23 -3.94 46.81
C ALA A 144 -23.12 -3.54 48.30
N LYS A 145 -22.20 -2.63 48.65
CA LYS A 145 -22.07 -2.12 50.03
C LYS A 145 -23.19 -1.17 50.43
N GLU A 146 -23.72 -0.39 49.49
CA GLU A 146 -24.82 0.55 49.72
C GLU A 146 -26.17 -0.18 49.90
N ALA A 147 -26.32 -1.37 49.30
CA ALA A 147 -27.47 -2.25 49.51
C ALA A 147 -27.46 -2.99 50.86
N GLU A 148 -26.31 -3.09 51.54
CA GLU A 148 -26.15 -3.80 52.82
C GLU A 148 -26.30 -2.92 54.07
N THR A 149 -26.37 -1.59 53.94
CA THR A 149 -26.71 -0.70 55.06
C THR A 149 -28.23 -0.60 55.20
N PRO A 150 -28.85 -1.23 56.22
CA PRO A 150 -30.27 -1.07 56.46
C PRO A 150 -30.49 0.38 56.94
N THR A 151 -31.41 1.07 56.28
CA THR A 151 -32.00 2.31 56.79
C THR A 151 -32.80 1.99 58.06
N ASP A 152 -32.11 1.90 59.19
CA ASP A 152 -32.73 1.99 60.52
C ASP A 152 -33.06 3.46 60.76
N THR A 153 -34.25 3.89 60.34
CA THR A 153 -35.01 4.95 61.02
C THR A 153 -36.46 4.90 60.55
N GLU A 154 -37.36 4.45 61.39
CA GLU A 154 -38.62 5.15 61.67
C GLU A 154 -39.25 4.56 62.94
N GLU A 155 -39.68 5.49 63.80
CA GLU A 155 -40.21 5.34 65.16
C GLU A 155 -41.56 4.60 65.25
#